data_AF-J3ML32-F1
#
_entry.id   AF-J3ML32-F1
#
_cell.length_a   1.000
_cell.length_b   1.000
_cell.length_c   1.000
_cell.angle_alpha   90.00
_cell.angle_beta   90.00
_cell.angle_gamma   90.00
#
_symmetry.space_group_name_H-M   'P 1'
#
loop_
_entity.id
_entity.type
_entity.pdbx_description
1 polymer ?
#
loop_
_entity_poly.entity_id
_entity_poly.type
_entity_poly.pdbx_seq_one_letter_code
_entity_poly.pdbx_strand_id
1 'polypeptide(L)'
;MPPARSLHAGVRRRGAILILLFPLLLLLLHLVSSPARSPPGPFPGTGGGEPQRRGACDYASGEWVPDDASSGARYGHTCGEIFKGWNCVANGKRNGEELLRWRWRPRGCELPRLDPLRFLERHRNTSIGFVGDSLNRNMFVSLVCMLRGASREVRKWRPAGADRGFTFLNYNLTLAYHRTNLLVRYGGQPIQMGVP
;
A
#
# COMPACT_ATOMS: atom_id res chain seq x y z
N MET A 1 -58.46 26.28 -49.76
CA MET A 1 -57.64 26.64 -48.57
C MET A 1 -58.50 26.42 -47.33
N PRO A 2 -58.03 25.81 -46.21
CA PRO A 2 -56.84 25.00 -45.95
C PRO A 2 -57.20 23.55 -45.46
N PRO A 3 -56.22 22.65 -45.24
CA PRO A 3 -56.44 21.36 -44.58
C PRO A 3 -56.18 21.39 -43.07
N ALA A 4 -56.77 20.43 -42.35
CA ALA A 4 -56.76 20.28 -40.90
C ALA A 4 -55.37 19.94 -40.31
N ARG A 5 -55.02 20.57 -39.18
CA ARG A 5 -53.82 20.27 -38.38
C ARG A 5 -54.09 19.15 -37.37
N SER A 6 -53.24 18.13 -37.42
CA SER A 6 -53.16 17.02 -36.46
C SER A 6 -52.49 17.44 -35.14
N LEU A 7 -53.10 17.07 -34.01
CA LEU A 7 -52.65 17.32 -32.63
C LEU A 7 -52.05 16.04 -32.01
N HIS A 8 -50.80 15.69 -32.34
CA HIS A 8 -50.08 14.62 -31.62
C HIS A 8 -48.57 14.91 -31.52
N ALA A 9 -48.18 15.85 -30.66
CA ALA A 9 -46.76 16.06 -30.33
C ALA A 9 -46.57 16.72 -28.94
N GLY A 10 -47.12 16.14 -27.87
CA GLY A 10 -47.01 16.72 -26.51
C GLY A 10 -46.57 15.78 -25.40
N VAL A 11 -46.73 14.46 -25.56
CA VAL A 11 -46.67 13.52 -24.42
C VAL A 11 -45.28 12.89 -24.22
N ARG A 12 -44.40 12.90 -25.22
CA ARG A 12 -43.14 12.12 -25.21
C ARG A 12 -41.96 12.76 -24.46
N ARG A 13 -41.97 14.08 -24.21
CA ARG A 13 -40.84 14.79 -23.55
C ARG A 13 -40.90 14.79 -22.02
N ARG A 14 -42.09 14.66 -21.42
CA ARG A 14 -42.23 14.66 -19.95
C ARG A 14 -41.77 13.34 -19.31
N GLY A 15 -41.95 12.21 -20.00
CA GLY A 15 -41.48 10.90 -19.53
C GLY A 15 -39.95 10.76 -19.50
N ALA A 16 -39.24 11.36 -20.45
CA ALA A 16 -37.78 11.26 -20.53
C ALA A 16 -37.06 11.97 -19.37
N ILE A 17 -37.64 13.06 -18.84
CA ILE A 17 -37.08 13.81 -17.72
C ILE A 17 -37.23 13.01 -16.41
N LEU A 18 -38.38 12.37 -16.18
CA LEU A 18 -38.58 11.49 -15.03
C LEU A 18 -37.66 10.25 -15.05
N ILE A 19 -37.36 9.71 -16.24
CA ILE A 19 -36.47 8.55 -16.41
C ILE A 19 -35.01 8.88 -16.06
N LEU A 20 -34.56 10.13 -16.23
CA LEU A 20 -33.21 10.56 -15.85
C LEU A 20 -33.10 11.01 -14.39
N LEU A 21 -34.19 11.55 -13.81
CA LEU A 21 -34.22 11.99 -12.41
C LEU A 21 -34.27 10.82 -11.43
N PHE A 22 -34.92 9.71 -11.78
CA PHE A 22 -35.03 8.53 -10.93
C PHE A 22 -33.67 7.84 -10.61
N PRO A 23 -32.78 7.53 -11.58
CA PRO A 23 -31.48 6.95 -11.28
C PRO A 23 -30.55 7.92 -10.55
N LEU A 24 -30.67 9.23 -10.81
CA LEU A 24 -29.92 10.27 -10.09
C LEU A 24 -30.36 10.34 -8.61
N LEU A 25 -31.67 10.27 -8.35
CA LEU A 25 -32.22 10.25 -7.01
C LEU A 25 -31.83 8.98 -6.24
N LEU A 26 -31.84 7.80 -6.90
CA LEU A 26 -31.36 6.55 -6.30
C LEU A 26 -29.86 6.59 -5.97
N LEU A 27 -29.04 7.18 -6.84
CA LEU A 27 -27.61 7.34 -6.60
C LEU A 27 -27.34 8.27 -5.40
N LEU A 28 -28.09 9.38 -5.29
CA LEU A 28 -28.01 10.30 -4.15
C LEU A 28 -28.49 9.63 -2.85
N LEU A 29 -29.54 8.82 -2.90
CA LEU A 29 -30.01 8.03 -1.76
C LEU A 29 -28.95 7.01 -1.30
N HIS A 30 -28.25 6.33 -2.22
CA HIS A 30 -27.14 5.43 -1.85
C HIS A 30 -25.94 6.17 -1.23
N LEU A 31 -25.62 7.37 -1.72
CA LEU A 31 -24.55 8.20 -1.16
C LEU A 31 -24.90 8.71 0.25
N VAL A 32 -26.15 9.07 0.50
CA VAL A 32 -26.64 9.55 1.82
C VAL A 32 -26.87 8.41 2.81
N SER A 33 -27.32 7.24 2.33
CA SER A 33 -27.66 6.09 3.18
C SER A 33 -26.47 5.17 3.45
N SER A 34 -25.29 5.46 2.89
CA SER A 34 -24.07 4.72 3.22
C SER A 34 -23.71 5.03 4.68
N PRO A 35 -23.84 4.08 5.61
CA PRO A 35 -23.46 4.33 6.98
C PRO A 35 -21.95 4.59 6.99
N ALA A 36 -21.53 5.76 7.46
CA ALA A 36 -20.15 6.02 7.79
C ALA A 36 -19.71 4.89 8.72
N ARG A 37 -18.85 4.01 8.21
CA ARG A 37 -18.34 2.86 8.95
C ARG A 37 -17.47 3.43 10.07
N SER A 38 -18.08 3.58 11.25
CA SER A 38 -17.39 4.04 12.45
C SER A 38 -16.19 3.13 12.69
N PRO A 39 -15.01 3.69 13.07
CA PRO A 39 -13.87 2.87 13.42
C PRO A 39 -14.26 1.93 14.57
N PRO A 40 -13.73 0.69 14.60
CA PRO A 40 -13.97 -0.21 15.72
C PRO A 40 -13.48 0.47 17.00
N GLY A 41 -14.40 0.67 17.96
CA GLY A 41 -14.06 1.19 19.28
C GLY A 41 -13.08 0.27 20.02
N PRO A 42 -12.34 0.77 21.02
CA PRO A 42 -11.41 -0.05 21.79
C PRO A 42 -12.19 -1.09 22.61
N PHE A 43 -11.68 -2.32 22.63
CA PHE A 43 -12.21 -3.42 23.44
C PHE A 43 -12.29 -3.06 24.94
N PRO A 44 -13.23 -3.65 25.70
CA PRO A 44 -13.29 -3.48 27.14
C PRO A 44 -12.18 -4.30 27.82
N GLY A 45 -11.15 -3.61 28.28
CA GLY A 45 -10.14 -4.15 29.20
C GLY A 45 -10.52 -3.80 30.63
N THR A 46 -10.96 -4.80 31.39
CA THR A 46 -10.95 -4.78 32.86
C THR A 46 -9.51 -4.59 33.34
N GLY A 47 -9.26 -3.49 34.04
CA GLY A 47 -7.98 -3.18 34.67
C GLY A 47 -7.85 -1.68 34.89
N GLY A 48 -8.23 -1.22 36.08
CA GLY A 48 -8.08 0.18 36.50
C GLY A 48 -6.62 0.59 36.50
N GLY A 49 -6.22 1.26 35.42
CA GLY A 49 -5.01 2.04 35.31
C GLY A 49 -5.37 3.28 34.50
N GLU A 50 -5.21 4.45 35.10
CA GLU A 50 -5.37 5.75 34.46
C GLU A 50 -4.65 5.72 33.10
N PRO A 51 -5.29 6.19 32.00
CA PRO A 51 -4.62 6.26 30.72
C PRO A 51 -3.58 7.36 30.82
N GLN A 52 -2.40 6.99 31.29
CA GLN A 52 -1.19 7.78 31.10
C GLN A 52 -1.18 8.09 29.61
N ARG A 53 -1.31 9.38 29.25
CA ARG A 53 -1.10 9.84 27.88
C ARG A 53 0.34 9.48 27.54
N ARG A 54 0.55 8.24 27.09
CA ARG A 54 1.81 7.81 26.51
C ARG A 54 1.99 8.74 25.33
N GLY A 55 2.95 9.65 25.43
CA GLY A 55 3.38 10.42 24.26
C GLY A 55 3.62 9.46 23.09
N ALA A 56 3.52 9.97 21.87
CA ALA A 56 3.83 9.17 20.68
C ALA A 56 5.16 8.44 20.88
N CYS A 57 5.17 7.12 20.67
CA CYS A 57 6.38 6.30 20.79
C CYS A 57 7.43 6.81 19.79
N ASP A 58 8.61 7.15 20.29
CA ASP A 58 9.75 7.50 19.44
C ASP A 58 10.44 6.22 18.95
N TYR A 59 10.14 5.83 17.71
CA TYR A 59 10.73 4.66 17.07
C TYR A 59 12.18 4.89 16.60
N ALA A 60 12.67 6.12 16.56
CA ALA A 60 14.04 6.43 16.14
C ALA A 60 15.06 6.19 17.26
N SER A 61 14.60 6.14 18.52
CA SER A 61 15.45 5.96 19.69
C SER A 61 15.27 4.59 20.33
N GLY A 62 16.35 3.82 20.44
CA GLY A 62 16.26 2.42 20.83
C GLY A 62 17.62 1.72 20.82
N GLU A 63 17.56 0.40 20.87
CA GLU A 63 18.73 -0.46 20.79
C GLU A 63 18.42 -1.74 19.99
N TRP A 64 19.46 -2.35 19.45
CA TRP A 64 19.36 -3.67 18.85
C TRP A 64 19.43 -4.72 19.96
N VAL A 65 18.46 -5.63 19.97
CA VAL A 65 18.43 -6.77 20.89
C VAL A 65 18.28 -8.08 20.12
N PRO A 66 18.75 -9.21 20.66
CA PRO A 66 18.45 -10.52 20.12
C PRO A 66 16.93 -10.73 19.99
N ASP A 67 16.50 -11.21 18.84
CA ASP A 67 15.13 -11.62 18.55
C ASP A 67 14.95 -13.08 19.02
N ASP A 68 13.78 -13.41 19.55
CA ASP A 68 13.50 -14.77 20.02
C ASP A 68 13.52 -15.74 18.83
N ALA A 69 14.34 -16.80 18.93
CA ALA A 69 14.46 -17.84 17.92
C ALA A 69 13.11 -18.50 17.59
N SER A 70 12.16 -18.50 18.51
CA SER A 70 10.79 -19.02 18.30
C SER A 70 10.00 -18.24 17.24
N SER A 71 10.36 -16.97 16.97
CA SER A 71 9.61 -16.09 16.06
C SER A 71 9.86 -16.38 14.56
N GLY A 72 10.84 -17.24 14.23
CA GLY A 72 11.24 -17.56 12.86
C GLY A 72 11.84 -16.38 12.10
N ALA A 73 12.32 -16.60 10.87
CA ALA A 73 12.81 -15.50 10.02
C ALA A 73 11.66 -14.65 9.45
N ARG A 74 11.87 -13.33 9.29
CA ARG A 74 10.88 -12.42 8.68
C ARG A 74 10.58 -12.78 7.22
N TYR A 75 11.61 -13.18 6.49
CA TYR A 75 11.55 -13.80 5.18
C TYR A 75 12.82 -14.63 4.96
N GLY A 76 12.74 -15.66 4.12
CA GLY A 76 13.87 -16.55 3.83
C GLY A 76 14.79 -16.02 2.73
N HIS A 77 16.02 -16.52 2.72
CA HIS A 77 16.99 -16.31 1.64
C HIS A 77 16.53 -16.90 0.30
N THR A 78 15.49 -17.73 0.30
CA THR A 78 14.85 -18.32 -0.89
C THR A 78 13.93 -17.35 -1.63
N CYS A 79 13.68 -16.14 -1.10
CA CYS A 79 12.89 -15.14 -1.80
C CYS A 79 13.58 -14.68 -3.08
N GLY A 80 13.01 -15.03 -4.24
CA GLY A 80 13.58 -14.72 -5.57
C GLY A 80 13.65 -13.23 -5.94
N GLU A 81 13.21 -12.34 -5.06
CA GLU A 81 13.30 -10.89 -5.28
C GLU A 81 14.58 -10.26 -4.71
N ILE A 82 15.28 -11.00 -3.85
CA ILE A 82 16.61 -10.66 -3.34
C ILE A 82 17.60 -10.71 -4.50
N PHE A 83 18.41 -9.67 -4.65
CA PHE A 83 19.47 -9.66 -5.66
C PHE A 83 20.53 -10.71 -5.30
N LYS A 84 20.91 -11.56 -6.26
CA LYS A 84 21.83 -12.69 -6.02
C LYS A 84 23.14 -12.26 -5.34
N GLY A 85 23.74 -11.16 -5.80
CA GLY A 85 24.99 -10.64 -5.20
C GLY A 85 24.85 -10.13 -3.77
N TRP A 86 23.64 -9.88 -3.27
CA TRP A 86 23.36 -9.39 -1.92
C TRP A 86 22.69 -10.44 -1.03
N ASN A 87 22.50 -11.66 -1.52
CA ASN A 87 21.91 -12.75 -0.75
C ASN A 87 22.96 -13.41 0.14
N CYS A 88 23.28 -12.77 1.27
CA CYS A 88 24.37 -13.18 2.15
C CYS A 88 24.28 -14.64 2.61
N VAL A 89 23.10 -15.11 3.00
CA VAL A 89 22.90 -16.49 3.46
C VAL A 89 23.10 -17.48 2.30
N ALA A 90 22.48 -17.22 1.13
CA ALA A 90 22.66 -18.08 -0.04
C ALA A 90 24.10 -18.09 -0.57
N ASN A 91 24.85 -17.00 -0.35
CA ASN A 91 26.25 -16.86 -0.74
C ASN A 91 27.22 -17.41 0.33
N GLY A 92 26.74 -18.13 1.35
CA GLY A 92 27.60 -18.82 2.32
C GLY A 92 28.24 -17.91 3.37
N LYS A 93 27.70 -16.72 3.65
CA LYS A 93 28.20 -15.88 4.74
C LYS A 93 28.03 -16.63 6.07
N ARG A 94 29.16 -16.91 6.74
CA ARG A 94 29.23 -17.70 8.00
C ARG A 94 28.23 -17.25 9.08
N ASN A 95 28.11 -15.94 9.32
CA ASN A 95 27.19 -15.38 10.33
C ASN A 95 25.90 -14.82 9.71
N GLY A 96 25.51 -15.25 8.50
CA GLY A 96 24.36 -14.69 7.79
C GLY A 96 23.03 -14.90 8.53
N GLU A 97 22.81 -16.08 9.10
CA GLU A 97 21.59 -16.38 9.85
C GLU A 97 21.54 -15.66 11.20
N GLU A 98 22.68 -15.53 11.88
CA GLU A 98 22.78 -14.83 13.16
C GLU A 98 22.41 -13.35 13.04
N LEU A 99 22.77 -12.71 11.92
CA LEU A 99 22.38 -11.32 11.65
C LEU A 99 20.86 -11.14 11.54
N LEU A 100 20.12 -12.19 11.16
CA LEU A 100 18.65 -12.14 11.08
C LEU A 100 17.97 -12.28 12.44
N ARG A 101 18.71 -12.68 13.49
CA ARG A 101 18.22 -12.85 14.87
C ARG A 101 18.33 -11.57 15.69
N TRP A 102 18.31 -10.41 15.04
CA TRP A 102 18.29 -9.10 15.70
C TRP A 102 16.98 -8.37 15.41
N ARG A 103 16.49 -7.65 16.41
CA ARG A 103 15.35 -6.74 16.29
C ARG A 103 15.67 -5.39 16.94
N TRP A 104 15.05 -4.36 16.39
CA TRP A 104 15.09 -3.03 16.97
C TRP A 104 14.06 -2.94 18.11
N ARG A 105 14.48 -2.47 19.28
CA ARG A 105 13.61 -2.20 20.44
C ARG A 105 13.62 -0.70 20.75
N PRO A 106 12.53 0.03 20.46
CA PRO A 106 12.40 1.43 20.86
C PRO A 106 12.45 1.61 22.38
N ARG A 107 12.87 2.80 22.85
CA ARG A 107 12.85 3.14 24.27
C ARG A 107 11.42 3.49 24.71
N GLY A 108 10.95 2.87 25.79
CA GLY A 108 9.67 3.20 26.42
C GLY A 108 8.41 2.66 25.72
N CYS A 109 8.57 1.83 24.68
CA CYS A 109 7.46 1.23 23.95
C CYS A 109 7.87 -0.04 23.21
N GLU A 110 6.87 -0.84 22.82
CA GLU A 110 7.06 -2.04 22.02
C GLU A 110 6.86 -1.73 20.53
N LEU A 111 7.76 -2.25 19.69
CA LEU A 111 7.60 -2.26 18.23
C LEU A 111 7.05 -3.63 17.82
N PRO A 112 5.75 -3.73 17.48
CA PRO A 112 5.18 -5.01 17.08
C PRO A 112 5.84 -5.51 15.81
N ARG A 113 6.03 -6.83 15.74
CA ARG A 113 6.50 -7.50 14.53
C ARG A 113 5.49 -7.28 13.40
N LEU A 114 5.99 -7.11 12.17
CA LEU A 114 5.13 -7.04 11.01
C LEU A 114 4.37 -8.36 10.86
N ASP A 115 3.05 -8.29 10.96
CA ASP A 115 2.14 -9.35 10.55
C ASP A 115 1.81 -9.15 9.06
N PRO A 116 2.29 -10.03 8.16
CA PRO A 116 2.10 -9.85 6.73
C PRO A 116 0.63 -9.94 6.31
N LEU A 117 -0.17 -10.80 6.95
CA LEU A 117 -1.59 -10.94 6.64
C LEU A 117 -2.35 -9.69 7.07
N ARG A 118 -2.11 -9.22 8.30
CA ARG A 118 -2.73 -7.99 8.80
C ARG A 118 -2.33 -6.77 7.98
N PHE A 119 -1.09 -6.71 7.49
CA PHE A 119 -0.64 -5.65 6.59
C PHE A 119 -1.43 -5.69 5.27
N LEU A 120 -1.53 -6.87 4.65
CA LEU A 120 -2.26 -7.05 3.39
C LEU A 120 -3.74 -6.65 3.52
N GLU A 121 -4.41 -7.05 4.61
CA GLU A 121 -5.81 -6.66 4.85
C GLU A 121 -5.98 -5.17 5.10
N ARG A 122 -5.09 -4.56 5.90
CA ARG A 122 -5.14 -3.13 6.20
C ARG A 122 -4.99 -2.27 4.95
N HIS A 123 -4.17 -2.71 4.00
CA HIS A 123 -3.84 -1.97 2.78
C HIS A 123 -4.58 -2.48 1.54
N ARG A 124 -5.69 -3.20 1.72
CA ARG A 124 -6.54 -3.67 0.62
C ARG A 124 -7.00 -2.52 -0.28
N ASN A 125 -7.01 -2.75 -1.60
CA ASN A 125 -7.39 -1.76 -2.61
C ASN A 125 -6.55 -0.47 -2.60
N THR A 126 -5.28 -0.55 -2.21
CA THR A 126 -4.38 0.61 -2.22
C THR A 126 -3.13 0.36 -3.07
N SER A 127 -2.40 1.44 -3.34
CA SER A 127 -1.08 1.38 -3.97
C SER A 127 -0.04 2.07 -3.07
N ILE A 128 1.11 1.44 -2.87
CA ILE A 128 2.23 1.94 -2.08
C ILE A 128 3.46 2.06 -2.98
N GLY A 129 4.03 3.26 -3.06
CA GLY A 129 5.22 3.56 -3.86
C GLY A 129 6.47 3.75 -2.99
N PHE A 130 7.56 3.08 -3.35
CA PHE A 130 8.92 3.31 -2.82
C PHE A 130 9.71 4.10 -3.85
N VAL A 131 9.98 5.37 -3.56
CA VAL A 131 10.67 6.29 -4.47
C VAL A 131 12.04 6.61 -3.91
N GLY A 132 13.11 6.35 -4.65
CA GLY A 132 14.46 6.67 -4.20
C GLY A 132 15.55 5.81 -4.82
N ASP A 133 16.61 5.58 -4.06
CA ASP A 133 17.84 4.94 -4.54
C ASP A 133 17.88 3.42 -4.25
N SER A 134 19.08 2.84 -4.30
CA SER A 134 19.27 1.42 -4.01
C SER A 134 18.90 1.00 -2.58
N LEU A 135 18.91 1.90 -1.60
CA LEU A 135 18.47 1.61 -0.23
C LEU A 135 16.94 1.47 -0.18
N ASN A 136 16.20 2.35 -0.85
CA ASN A 136 14.75 2.21 -0.98
C ASN A 136 14.37 0.91 -1.72
N ARG A 137 15.16 0.50 -2.71
CA ARG A 137 14.99 -0.81 -3.36
C ARG A 137 15.13 -1.96 -2.37
N ASN A 138 16.06 -1.87 -1.41
CA ASN A 138 16.23 -2.90 -0.39
C ASN A 138 15.03 -2.96 0.57
N MET A 139 14.52 -1.81 1.00
CA MET A 139 13.29 -1.73 1.81
C MET A 139 12.09 -2.33 1.09
N PHE A 140 11.90 -1.96 -0.19
CA PHE A 140 10.84 -2.48 -1.03
C PHE A 140 10.92 -4.02 -1.18
N VAL A 141 12.10 -4.56 -1.50
CA VAL A 141 12.31 -6.00 -1.64
C VAL A 141 12.05 -6.72 -0.31
N SER A 142 12.50 -6.16 0.81
CA SER A 142 12.26 -6.71 2.15
C SER A 142 10.76 -6.85 2.43
N LEU A 143 9.99 -5.79 2.20
CA LEU A 143 8.53 -5.81 2.40
C LEU A 143 7.86 -6.84 1.47
N VAL A 144 8.17 -6.83 0.17
CA VAL A 144 7.61 -7.80 -0.78
C VAL A 144 7.90 -9.23 -0.35
N CYS A 145 9.12 -9.54 0.08
CA CYS A 145 9.48 -10.89 0.54
C CYS A 145 8.72 -11.32 1.80
N MET A 146 8.49 -10.40 2.75
CA MET A 146 7.66 -10.68 3.94
C MET A 146 6.21 -10.98 3.54
N LEU A 147 5.61 -10.16 2.68
CA LEU A 147 4.21 -10.32 2.26
C LEU A 147 3.98 -11.58 1.41
N ARG A 148 4.96 -11.98 0.59
CA ARG A 148 4.91 -13.24 -0.18
C ARG A 148 4.85 -14.49 0.71
N GLY A 149 5.24 -14.38 1.98
CA GLY A 149 5.04 -15.44 2.97
C GLY A 149 3.57 -15.73 3.27
N ALA A 150 2.71 -14.70 3.25
CA ALA A 150 1.28 -14.82 3.53
C ALA A 150 0.40 -14.97 2.27
N SER A 151 0.84 -14.45 1.12
CA SER A 151 0.07 -14.56 -0.13
C SER A 151 0.98 -14.89 -1.32
N ARG A 152 0.74 -16.05 -1.93
CA ARG A 152 1.50 -16.52 -3.11
C ARG A 152 0.97 -15.98 -4.43
N GLU A 153 -0.30 -15.57 -4.46
CA GLU A 153 -0.94 -15.05 -5.66
C GLU A 153 -0.54 -13.58 -5.88
N VAL A 154 0.56 -13.42 -6.62
CA VAL A 154 1.19 -12.12 -6.85
C VAL A 154 1.54 -11.96 -8.31
N ARG A 155 1.01 -10.92 -8.95
CA ARG A 155 1.39 -10.52 -10.30
C ARG A 155 2.59 -9.58 -10.24
N LYS A 156 3.71 -10.00 -10.82
CA LYS A 156 4.90 -9.17 -11.00
C LYS A 156 4.82 -8.45 -12.34
N TRP A 157 5.18 -7.17 -12.38
CA TRP A 157 5.21 -6.39 -13.61
C TRP A 157 6.42 -5.44 -13.66
N ARG A 158 6.89 -5.16 -14.88
CA ARG A 158 8.00 -4.25 -15.20
C ARG A 158 7.75 -3.66 -16.60
N PRO A 159 7.11 -2.50 -16.71
CA PRO A 159 6.85 -1.87 -18.00
C PRO A 159 8.16 -1.33 -18.57
N ALA A 160 8.26 -1.20 -19.88
CA ALA A 160 9.41 -0.58 -20.52
C ALA A 160 9.60 0.86 -20.00
N GLY A 161 10.79 1.20 -19.53
CA GLY A 161 11.11 2.52 -18.98
C GLY A 161 10.58 2.78 -17.56
N ALA A 162 9.96 1.80 -16.91
CA ALA A 162 9.52 1.90 -15.52
C ALA A 162 10.16 0.84 -14.64
N ASP A 163 10.15 1.10 -13.34
CA ASP A 163 10.67 0.20 -12.34
C ASP A 163 9.70 -0.95 -12.02
N ARG A 164 10.09 -1.80 -11.07
CA ARG A 164 9.41 -3.05 -10.75
C ARG A 164 8.22 -2.86 -9.80
N GLY A 165 7.15 -3.60 -10.04
CA GLY A 165 6.01 -3.66 -9.13
C GLY A 165 5.44 -5.06 -8.94
N PHE A 166 4.67 -5.19 -7.86
CA PHE A 166 3.95 -6.41 -7.46
C PHE A 166 2.54 -6.06 -7.07
N THR A 167 1.57 -6.78 -7.61
CA THR A 167 0.16 -6.70 -7.20
C THR A 167 -0.22 -8.00 -6.50
N PHE A 168 -0.59 -7.92 -5.23
CA PHE A 168 -1.14 -9.02 -4.44
C PHE A 168 -2.63 -9.15 -4.78
N LEU A 169 -2.98 -10.11 -5.62
CA LEU A 169 -4.27 -10.13 -6.33
C LEU A 169 -5.47 -10.22 -5.36
N ASN A 170 -5.38 -11.11 -4.37
CA ASN A 170 -6.43 -11.31 -3.36
C ASN A 170 -6.73 -10.08 -2.49
N TYR A 171 -5.82 -9.12 -2.45
CA TYR A 171 -5.93 -7.91 -1.66
C TYR A 171 -6.04 -6.65 -2.53
N ASN A 172 -5.86 -6.79 -3.84
CA ASN A 172 -5.73 -5.66 -4.75
C ASN A 172 -4.76 -4.58 -4.21
N LEU A 173 -3.65 -5.03 -3.60
CA LEU A 173 -2.59 -4.17 -3.08
C LEU A 173 -1.46 -4.15 -4.11
N THR A 174 -1.08 -2.96 -4.57
CA THR A 174 0.09 -2.78 -5.42
C THR A 174 1.24 -2.16 -4.65
N LEU A 175 2.42 -2.79 -4.73
CA LEU A 175 3.68 -2.27 -4.26
C LEU A 175 4.55 -1.98 -5.48
N ALA A 176 4.98 -0.73 -5.65
CA ALA A 176 5.87 -0.32 -6.74
C ALA A 176 7.13 0.33 -6.18
N TYR A 177 8.27 0.06 -6.81
CA TYR A 177 9.50 0.82 -6.61
C TYR A 177 9.66 1.77 -7.80
N HIS A 178 10.20 2.96 -7.59
CA HIS A 178 10.60 3.91 -8.62
C HIS A 178 11.99 4.47 -8.28
N ARG A 179 12.95 4.25 -9.18
CA ARG A 179 14.32 4.64 -8.99
C ARG A 179 14.51 6.10 -9.34
N THR A 180 14.95 6.85 -8.35
CA THR A 180 15.45 8.20 -8.53
C THR A 180 16.51 8.46 -7.47
N ASN A 181 17.77 8.52 -7.89
CA ASN A 181 18.88 8.61 -6.94
C ASN A 181 18.87 9.95 -6.17
N LEU A 182 18.30 11.00 -6.76
CA LEU A 182 18.32 12.37 -6.22
C LEU A 182 16.92 12.93 -5.97
N LEU A 183 15.86 12.17 -6.25
CA LEU A 183 14.44 12.56 -6.24
C LEU A 183 14.08 13.64 -7.29
N VAL A 184 14.99 14.57 -7.57
CA VAL A 184 14.89 15.60 -8.59
C VAL A 184 15.54 15.16 -9.90
N ARG A 185 15.17 15.83 -10.99
CA ARG A 185 15.85 15.67 -12.28
C ARG A 185 17.23 16.30 -12.18
N TYR A 186 18.27 15.49 -12.33
CA TYR A 186 19.66 15.94 -12.39
C TYR A 186 20.22 15.65 -13.78
N GLY A 187 20.89 16.62 -14.41
CA GLY A 187 21.53 16.45 -15.72
C GLY A 187 20.62 16.63 -16.93
N GLY A 188 19.62 17.52 -16.88
CA GLY A 188 18.99 18.01 -18.11
C GLY A 188 19.97 18.90 -18.87
N GLN A 189 20.25 18.58 -20.14
CA GLN A 189 20.71 19.60 -21.09
C GLN A 189 19.78 20.82 -20.97
N PRO A 190 20.30 22.06 -21.01
CA PRO A 190 19.44 23.23 -21.05
C PRO A 190 18.39 23.00 -22.13
N ILE A 191 17.12 23.22 -21.80
CA ILE A 191 16.13 23.43 -22.84
C ILE A 191 16.67 24.64 -23.61
N GLN A 192 17.26 24.42 -24.79
CA GLN A 192 17.43 25.48 -25.77
C GLN A 192 15.99 25.94 -26.05
N MET A 193 15.54 26.92 -25.28
CA MET A 193 14.46 27.79 -25.69
C MET A 193 15.01 28.43 -26.97
N GLY A 194 14.64 27.86 -28.11
CA GLY A 194 14.86 28.49 -29.40
C GLY A 194 14.27 29.89 -29.29
N VAL A 195 15.16 30.86 -29.17
CA VAL A 195 14.80 32.26 -29.33
C VAL A 195 14.48 32.41 -30.82
N PRO A 196 13.31 32.97 -31.16
CA PRO A 196 12.85 33.11 -32.55
C PRO A 196 13.78 33.96 -33.41
#